data_AF-A0A839QTH6-F1
#
_entry.id   AF-A0A839QTH6-F1
#
_cell.length_a   1.000
_cell.length_b   1.000
_cell.length_c   1.000
_cell.angle_alpha   90.00
_cell.angle_beta   90.00
_cell.angle_gamma   90.00
#
_symmetry.space_group_name_H-M   'P 1'
#
loop_
_entity.id
_entity.type
_entity.pdbx_description
1 polymer ?
#
loop_
_entity_poly.entity_id
_entity_poly.type
_entity_poly.pdbx_seq_one_letter_code
_entity_poly.pdbx_strand_id
1 'polypeptide(L)'
;MTYTEPAQMLDLSAARPAFERLTAFVKAAGAAENASTDSSAATDSASAAGTVPGAGPQLIDPNETAAQIPPVLQPLVDEFAGIHLDDDFEVNLVIDERTDLGPYTLLGDTDEYYPLFETADEAIIVTIADNGNAGGVWYIDEELGLHLLATSLPAYLETVGNAIAAVGSDSGERVKMHLLSHTVSTVNVLNTVEDLDARVQFSEDGQQATIVKG
;
A
#
# COMPACT_ATOMS: atom_id res chain seq x y z
N MET A 1 6.96 -20.32 4.19
CA MET A 1 5.53 -20.64 4.27
C MET A 1 5.19 -21.71 3.23
N THR A 2 4.46 -22.76 3.59
CA THR A 2 3.93 -23.75 2.62
C THR A 2 2.42 -23.65 2.69
N TYR A 3 1.81 -22.95 1.74
CA TYR A 3 0.36 -22.82 1.64
C TYR A 3 -0.22 -24.21 1.34
N THR A 4 -0.97 -24.78 2.28
CA THR A 4 -1.43 -26.18 2.22
C THR A 4 -2.60 -26.37 1.25
N GLU A 5 -3.32 -25.30 0.95
CA GLU A 5 -4.34 -25.22 -0.10
C GLU A 5 -3.99 -24.06 -1.06
N PRO A 6 -4.32 -24.14 -2.36
CA PRO A 6 -4.13 -23.01 -3.25
C PRO A 6 -5.02 -21.87 -2.77
N ALA A 7 -4.41 -20.75 -2.36
CA ALA A 7 -5.12 -19.51 -2.09
C ALA A 7 -6.11 -19.24 -3.23
N GLN A 8 -7.32 -18.77 -2.92
CA GLN A 8 -8.24 -18.40 -4.00
C GLN A 8 -7.57 -17.28 -4.78
N MET A 9 -7.39 -17.51 -6.07
CA MET A 9 -6.81 -16.51 -6.96
C MET A 9 -7.63 -15.23 -6.80
N LEU A 10 -6.99 -14.12 -6.45
CA LEU A 10 -7.67 -12.86 -6.24
C LEU A 10 -8.44 -12.52 -7.53
N ASP A 11 -9.75 -12.35 -7.44
CA ASP A 11 -10.55 -11.93 -8.59
C ASP A 11 -10.25 -10.46 -8.88
N LEU A 12 -9.30 -10.25 -9.79
CA LEU A 12 -8.88 -8.92 -10.22
C LEU A 12 -9.88 -8.23 -11.14
N SER A 13 -10.97 -8.90 -11.56
CA SER A 13 -11.93 -8.31 -12.50
C SER A 13 -12.56 -7.03 -11.97
N ALA A 14 -12.84 -6.98 -10.66
CA ALA A 14 -13.34 -5.79 -9.99
C ALA A 14 -12.27 -4.69 -9.84
N ALA A 15 -10.99 -5.06 -9.78
CA ALA A 15 -9.87 -4.14 -9.56
C ALA A 15 -9.29 -3.58 -10.87
N ARG A 16 -9.45 -4.29 -11.99
CA ARG A 16 -8.91 -3.92 -13.31
C ARG A 16 -9.26 -2.49 -13.75
N PRO A 17 -10.50 -2.00 -13.59
CA PRO A 17 -10.81 -0.60 -13.90
C PRO A 17 -10.04 0.42 -13.04
N ALA A 18 -9.68 0.09 -11.80
CA ALA A 18 -8.83 0.94 -10.98
C ALA A 18 -7.38 0.96 -11.50
N PHE A 19 -6.83 -0.20 -11.89
CA PHE A 19 -5.49 -0.29 -12.48
C PHE A 19 -5.34 0.48 -13.78
N GLU A 20 -6.31 0.33 -14.68
CA GLU A 20 -6.31 1.05 -15.95
C GLU A 20 -6.33 2.56 -15.72
N ARG A 21 -7.12 3.03 -14.74
CA ARG A 21 -7.17 4.44 -14.36
C ARG A 21 -5.85 4.94 -13.78
N LEU A 22 -5.28 4.23 -12.80
CA LEU A 22 -4.00 4.60 -12.18
C LEU A 22 -2.84 4.60 -13.19
N THR A 23 -2.77 3.57 -14.03
CA THR A 23 -1.77 3.45 -15.10
C THR A 23 -1.93 4.54 -16.15
N ALA A 24 -3.16 4.81 -16.60
CA ALA A 24 -3.43 5.88 -17.56
C ALA A 24 -3.09 7.25 -16.98
N PHE A 25 -3.34 7.44 -15.69
CA PHE A 25 -3.03 8.67 -14.98
C PHE A 25 -1.52 8.94 -14.95
N VAL A 26 -0.69 7.96 -14.54
CA VAL A 26 0.78 8.10 -14.55
C VAL A 26 1.30 8.40 -15.96
N LYS A 27 0.79 7.69 -16.98
CA LYS A 27 1.16 7.94 -18.39
C LYS A 27 0.80 9.36 -18.84
N ALA A 28 -0.33 9.90 -18.40
CA ALA A 28 -0.75 11.26 -18.73
C ALA A 28 0.12 12.32 -18.02
N ALA A 29 0.49 12.08 -16.77
CA ALA A 29 1.39 12.96 -16.00
C ALA A 29 2.78 13.03 -16.66
N GLY A 30 3.38 11.88 -16.99
CA GLY A 30 4.67 11.84 -17.68
C GLY A 30 4.64 12.44 -19.09
N ALA A 31 3.50 12.41 -19.79
CA ALA A 31 3.34 13.10 -21.07
C ALA A 31 3.28 14.63 -20.92
N ALA A 32 2.70 15.14 -19.83
CA ALA A 32 2.63 16.57 -19.53
C ALA A 32 3.99 17.16 -19.12
N GLU A 33 4.80 16.40 -18.37
CA GLU A 33 6.18 16.78 -18.07
C GLU A 33 7.01 16.88 -19.36
N ASN A 34 6.97 15.85 -20.24
CA ASN A 34 7.71 15.87 -21.49
C ASN A 34 7.30 16.99 -22.46
N ALA A 35 6.03 17.42 -22.44
CA ALA A 35 5.57 18.57 -23.24
C ALA A 35 6.07 19.92 -22.69
N SER A 36 6.45 19.98 -21.41
CA SER A 36 6.97 21.19 -20.75
C SER A 36 8.50 21.31 -20.87
N THR A 37 9.20 20.22 -21.16
CA THR A 37 10.68 20.14 -21.23
C THR A 37 11.26 20.43 -22.62
N ASP A 38 10.44 20.69 -23.65
CA ASP A 38 10.92 21.00 -25.02
C ASP A 38 11.51 22.42 -25.18
N SER A 39 11.96 23.02 -24.07
CA SER A 39 12.71 24.29 -24.05
C SER A 39 13.96 24.28 -23.17
N SER A 40 14.69 23.15 -23.07
CA SER A 40 16.16 23.19 -22.92
C SER A 40 16.77 21.80 -23.07
N ALA A 41 17.33 21.49 -24.25
CA ALA A 41 18.17 20.33 -24.44
C ALA A 41 19.62 20.63 -24.00
N ALA A 42 20.15 19.86 -23.03
CA ALA A 42 21.56 19.47 -22.95
C ALA A 42 21.78 18.32 -21.94
N THR A 43 22.00 17.13 -22.50
CA THR A 43 22.86 16.00 -22.11
C THR A 43 23.50 15.96 -20.71
N ASP A 44 23.23 14.92 -19.92
CA ASP A 44 24.23 13.89 -19.58
C ASP A 44 23.59 12.61 -19.03
N SER A 45 24.16 11.46 -19.39
CA SER A 45 23.67 10.12 -19.03
C SER A 45 24.29 9.65 -17.71
N ALA A 46 23.48 9.37 -16.71
CA ALA A 46 23.87 8.49 -15.60
C ALA A 46 22.64 7.79 -15.02
N SER A 47 22.60 6.47 -15.18
CA SER A 47 21.74 5.57 -14.42
C SER A 47 22.15 5.62 -12.95
N ALA A 48 21.24 6.06 -12.10
CA ALA A 48 21.31 5.89 -10.65
C ALA A 48 19.87 5.68 -10.17
N ALA A 49 19.59 4.53 -9.56
CA ALA A 49 18.40 4.28 -8.77
C ALA A 49 18.40 5.26 -7.59
N GLY A 50 17.74 6.39 -7.81
CA GLY A 50 17.56 7.45 -6.83
C GLY A 50 16.33 8.20 -7.25
N THR A 51 15.27 8.08 -6.46
CA THR A 51 14.06 8.89 -6.55
C THR A 51 14.49 10.35 -6.71
N VAL A 52 14.18 10.95 -7.86
CA VAL A 52 14.46 12.36 -8.10
C VAL A 52 13.40 13.13 -7.32
N PRO A 53 13.77 13.96 -6.31
CA PRO A 53 12.80 14.75 -5.57
C PRO A 53 12.01 15.65 -6.54
N GLY A 54 10.69 15.51 -6.56
CA GLY A 54 9.81 16.25 -7.46
C GLY A 54 9.66 15.70 -8.87
N ALA A 55 10.13 14.48 -9.15
CA ALA A 55 9.63 13.75 -10.32
C ALA A 55 8.16 13.39 -10.06
N GLY A 56 7.28 13.67 -11.01
CA GLY A 56 5.87 13.33 -10.89
C GLY A 56 5.61 11.83 -10.65
N PRO A 57 4.35 11.43 -10.56
CA PRO A 57 3.97 10.07 -10.18
C PRO A 57 4.60 9.01 -11.09
N GLN A 58 5.10 7.91 -10.51
CA GLN A 58 5.82 6.84 -11.19
C GLN A 58 5.17 5.47 -10.94
N LEU A 59 5.25 4.58 -11.93
CA LEU A 59 4.92 3.17 -11.73
C LEU A 59 6.13 2.46 -11.15
N ILE A 60 5.89 1.60 -10.16
CA ILE A 60 6.95 0.76 -9.56
C ILE A 60 7.27 -0.39 -10.53
N ASP A 61 8.54 -0.78 -10.63
CA ASP A 61 8.93 -1.92 -11.47
C ASP A 61 8.63 -3.25 -10.74
N PRO A 62 7.88 -4.18 -11.35
CA PRO A 62 7.60 -5.48 -10.74
C PRO A 62 8.85 -6.32 -10.38
N ASN A 63 10.02 -5.97 -10.93
CA ASN A 63 11.28 -6.65 -10.64
C ASN A 63 12.05 -6.06 -9.44
N GLU A 64 11.56 -5.00 -8.79
CA GLU A 64 12.24 -4.29 -7.69
C GLU A 64 12.04 -4.92 -6.29
N THR A 65 11.81 -6.24 -6.16
CA THR A 65 11.55 -6.87 -4.85
C THR A 65 12.52 -7.99 -4.48
N ALA A 66 13.01 -7.94 -3.24
CA ALA A 66 13.66 -9.06 -2.55
C ALA A 66 12.72 -9.82 -1.58
N ALA A 67 11.49 -9.35 -1.32
CA ALA A 67 10.55 -9.96 -0.38
C ALA A 67 9.69 -11.08 -0.97
N GLN A 68 9.22 -11.98 -0.10
CA GLN A 68 8.28 -13.03 -0.49
C GLN A 68 6.87 -12.45 -0.62
N ILE A 69 6.43 -12.20 -1.86
CA ILE A 69 5.07 -11.76 -2.17
C ILE A 69 4.07 -12.88 -1.84
N PRO A 70 2.98 -12.61 -1.09
CA PRO A 70 1.89 -13.56 -0.90
C PRO A 70 1.33 -14.04 -2.25
N PRO A 71 1.13 -15.35 -2.47
CA PRO A 71 0.67 -15.87 -3.77
C PRO A 71 -0.63 -15.25 -4.29
N VAL A 72 -1.51 -14.82 -3.39
CA VAL A 72 -2.77 -14.13 -3.72
C VAL A 72 -2.54 -12.77 -4.39
N LEU A 73 -1.41 -12.11 -4.10
CA LEU A 73 -1.03 -10.82 -4.66
C LEU A 73 -0.20 -10.94 -5.94
N GLN A 74 0.37 -12.12 -6.24
CA GLN A 74 1.22 -12.30 -7.42
C GLN A 74 0.54 -11.91 -8.73
N PRO A 75 -0.72 -12.34 -9.03
CA PRO A 75 -1.39 -11.94 -10.26
C PRO A 75 -1.57 -10.41 -10.36
N LEU A 76 -1.69 -9.74 -9.22
CA LEU A 76 -1.81 -8.30 -9.16
C LEU A 76 -0.46 -7.63 -9.45
N VAL A 77 0.61 -8.09 -8.81
CA VAL A 77 1.97 -7.59 -9.04
C VAL A 77 2.38 -7.71 -10.52
N ASP A 78 2.04 -8.83 -11.16
CA ASP A 78 2.32 -9.06 -12.58
C ASP A 78 1.65 -8.03 -13.51
N GLU A 79 0.51 -7.45 -13.09
CA GLU A 79 -0.23 -6.43 -13.85
C GLU A 79 0.10 -4.99 -13.41
N PHE A 80 0.33 -4.79 -12.12
CA PHE A 80 0.55 -3.49 -11.48
C PHE A 80 1.34 -3.71 -10.18
N ALA A 81 2.63 -3.38 -10.19
CA ALA A 81 3.49 -3.51 -9.02
C ALA A 81 3.28 -2.38 -8.00
N GLY A 82 2.74 -1.23 -8.43
CA GLY A 82 2.50 -0.11 -7.55
C GLY A 82 2.60 1.24 -8.23
N ILE A 83 2.38 2.28 -7.43
CA ILE A 83 2.55 3.68 -7.79
C ILE A 83 3.30 4.41 -6.67
N HIS A 84 4.29 5.19 -7.04
CA HIS A 84 4.99 6.11 -6.15
C HIS A 84 4.59 7.53 -6.56
N LEU A 85 4.14 8.37 -5.62
CA LEU A 85 3.83 9.78 -5.90
C LEU A 85 5.00 10.68 -5.52
N ASP A 86 5.44 10.56 -4.26
CA ASP A 86 6.58 11.23 -3.65
C ASP A 86 6.91 10.51 -2.33
N ASP A 87 7.77 11.11 -1.51
CA ASP A 87 8.19 10.56 -0.21
C ASP A 87 7.02 10.38 0.79
N ASP A 88 5.86 11.02 0.57
CA ASP A 88 4.74 11.01 1.51
C ASP A 88 3.69 9.92 1.21
N PHE A 89 3.68 9.37 -0.01
CA PHE A 89 2.73 8.33 -0.38
C PHE A 89 3.19 7.45 -1.55
N GLU A 90 3.15 6.15 -1.30
CA GLU A 90 3.18 5.12 -2.33
C GLU A 90 2.17 4.00 -2.04
N VAL A 91 1.80 3.29 -3.10
CA VAL A 91 1.21 1.95 -3.00
C VAL A 91 2.20 1.00 -3.64
N ASN A 92 2.81 0.15 -2.84
CA ASN A 92 3.88 -0.75 -3.24
C ASN A 92 3.49 -2.20 -2.93
N LEU A 93 3.32 -3.00 -3.99
CA LEU A 93 2.99 -4.42 -3.87
C LEU A 93 4.26 -5.29 -3.91
N VAL A 94 5.41 -4.69 -4.18
CA VAL A 94 6.73 -5.31 -4.39
C VAL A 94 7.76 -4.77 -3.39
N ILE A 95 7.38 -4.72 -2.11
CA ILE A 95 8.24 -4.19 -1.04
C ILE A 95 9.57 -4.96 -1.02
N ASP A 96 10.68 -4.24 -0.90
CA ASP A 96 12.03 -4.80 -1.04
C ASP A 96 12.46 -5.55 0.24
N GLU A 97 12.38 -4.88 1.39
CA GLU A 97 12.62 -5.47 2.71
C GLU A 97 11.49 -5.10 3.66
N ARG A 98 10.98 -6.09 4.41
CA ARG A 98 10.12 -5.79 5.56
C ARG A 98 11.00 -5.22 6.65
N THR A 99 10.71 -4.02 7.12
CA THR A 99 11.47 -3.49 8.25
C THR A 99 10.84 -4.03 9.53
N ASP A 100 11.64 -4.74 10.34
CA ASP A 100 11.20 -5.20 11.67
C ASP A 100 11.12 -4.03 12.69
N LEU A 101 11.14 -2.78 12.22
CA LEU A 101 11.37 -1.58 13.03
C LEU A 101 10.22 -0.56 13.01
N GLY A 102 9.06 -0.92 12.46
CA GLY A 102 7.89 -0.03 12.38
C GLY A 102 6.75 -0.39 13.37
N PRO A 103 5.57 0.24 13.19
CA PRO A 103 4.37 0.01 14.02
C PRO A 103 3.86 -1.46 13.99
N TYR A 104 4.37 -2.27 13.06
CA TYR A 104 4.04 -3.68 12.89
C TYR A 104 4.54 -4.60 14.01
N THR A 105 5.46 -4.14 14.86
CA THR A 105 5.98 -4.93 15.98
C THR A 105 4.88 -5.36 16.97
N LEU A 106 3.73 -4.68 16.96
CA LEU A 106 2.54 -5.01 17.75
C LEU A 106 1.46 -5.77 16.97
N LEU A 107 1.62 -5.89 15.66
CA LEU A 107 0.74 -6.74 14.88
C LEU A 107 1.09 -8.20 15.17
N GLY A 108 0.13 -9.09 14.88
CA GLY A 108 0.30 -10.53 15.04
C GLY A 108 1.44 -11.10 14.18
N ASP A 109 1.39 -12.39 13.90
CA ASP A 109 2.45 -13.02 13.14
C ASP A 109 2.56 -12.39 11.74
N THR A 110 3.79 -12.25 11.24
CA THR A 110 4.09 -11.48 10.03
C THR A 110 3.35 -11.98 8.79
N ASP A 111 2.86 -13.21 8.82
CA ASP A 111 2.13 -13.86 7.74
C ASP A 111 0.63 -13.54 7.69
N GLU A 112 0.09 -12.88 8.70
CA GLU A 112 -1.32 -12.43 8.75
C GLU A 112 -1.56 -11.09 8.03
N TYR A 113 -0.50 -10.45 7.53
CA TYR A 113 -0.59 -9.18 6.82
C TYR A 113 0.58 -8.96 5.87
N TYR A 114 0.37 -8.10 4.88
CA TYR A 114 1.39 -7.66 3.93
C TYR A 114 1.38 -6.13 3.85
N PRO A 115 2.52 -5.45 4.01
CA PRO A 115 2.57 -4.00 3.89
C PRO A 115 2.32 -3.57 2.43
N LEU A 116 1.75 -2.38 2.27
CA LEU A 116 1.55 -1.67 1.00
C LEU A 116 2.26 -0.30 0.99
N PHE A 117 2.54 0.23 2.18
CA PHE A 117 3.28 1.45 2.45
C PHE A 117 3.86 1.33 3.85
N GLU A 118 5.09 1.79 4.04
CA GLU A 118 5.79 1.69 5.32
C GLU A 118 6.74 2.88 5.53
N THR A 119 6.66 3.47 6.71
CA THR A 119 7.67 4.39 7.24
C THR A 119 8.04 3.96 8.66
N ALA A 120 8.94 4.70 9.31
CA ALA A 120 9.27 4.47 10.71
C ALA A 120 8.06 4.72 11.65
N ASP A 121 7.13 5.58 11.25
CA ASP A 121 6.07 6.09 12.12
C ASP A 121 4.68 5.54 11.76
N GLU A 122 4.45 5.20 10.48
CA GLU A 122 3.13 4.81 9.99
C GLU A 122 3.20 3.73 8.89
N ALA A 123 2.05 3.09 8.66
CA ALA A 123 1.93 1.95 7.76
C ALA A 123 0.59 1.87 7.05
N ILE A 124 0.56 1.29 5.84
CA ILE A 124 -0.66 0.74 5.25
C ILE A 124 -0.43 -0.75 5.00
N ILE A 125 -1.36 -1.60 5.44
CA ILE A 125 -1.29 -3.06 5.28
C ILE A 125 -2.54 -3.60 4.60
N VAL A 126 -2.41 -4.75 3.94
CA VAL A 126 -3.52 -5.65 3.62
C VAL A 126 -3.43 -6.88 4.51
N THR A 127 -4.54 -7.27 5.13
CA THR A 127 -4.59 -8.52 5.93
C THR A 127 -4.59 -9.74 5.02
N ILE A 128 -3.92 -10.80 5.44
CA ILE A 128 -3.88 -12.10 4.75
C ILE A 128 -4.47 -13.15 5.71
N ALA A 129 -5.56 -13.77 5.31
CA ALA A 129 -6.19 -14.84 6.10
C ALA A 129 -5.38 -16.14 6.04
N ASP A 130 -5.66 -17.08 6.96
CA ASP A 130 -4.99 -18.40 7.03
C ASP A 130 -5.07 -19.21 5.71
N ASN A 131 -6.15 -19.01 4.95
CA ASN A 131 -6.35 -19.64 3.64
C ASN A 131 -5.58 -18.92 2.51
N GLY A 132 -4.80 -17.89 2.84
CA GLY A 132 -4.03 -17.06 1.92
C GLY A 132 -4.82 -15.96 1.22
N ASN A 133 -6.10 -15.75 1.54
CA ASN A 133 -6.90 -14.72 0.88
C ASN A 133 -6.59 -13.32 1.43
N ALA A 134 -6.56 -12.32 0.56
CA ALA A 134 -6.45 -10.92 0.96
C ALA A 134 -7.79 -10.39 1.51
N GLY A 135 -7.73 -9.72 2.66
CA GLY A 135 -8.87 -9.12 3.35
C GLY A 135 -8.89 -7.59 3.27
N GLY A 136 -9.21 -6.95 4.40
CA GLY A 136 -9.26 -5.50 4.54
C GLY A 136 -7.88 -4.82 4.44
N VAL A 137 -7.91 -3.55 4.05
CA VAL A 137 -6.73 -2.66 4.02
C VAL A 137 -6.80 -1.68 5.18
N TRP A 138 -5.74 -1.63 5.98
CA TRP A 138 -5.67 -0.85 7.21
C TRP A 138 -4.52 0.15 7.16
N TYR A 139 -4.74 1.33 7.70
CA TYR A 139 -3.70 2.29 8.06
C TYR A 139 -3.37 2.17 9.55
N ILE A 140 -2.10 2.29 9.89
CA ILE A 140 -1.58 2.30 11.25
C ILE A 140 -0.84 3.62 11.43
N ASP A 141 -1.31 4.44 12.37
CA ASP A 141 -0.69 5.73 12.66
C ASP A 141 0.45 5.61 13.71
N GLU A 142 1.09 6.73 13.99
CA GLU A 142 2.18 6.85 14.98
C GLU A 142 1.74 6.51 16.41
N GLU A 143 0.45 6.65 16.70
CA GLU A 143 -0.16 6.32 18.00
C GLU A 143 -0.66 4.88 18.07
N LEU A 144 -0.41 4.09 17.01
CA LEU A 144 -0.83 2.69 16.87
C LEU A 144 -2.37 2.55 16.84
N GLY A 145 -3.04 3.56 16.32
CA GLY A 145 -4.42 3.50 15.86
C GLY A 145 -4.52 2.70 14.57
N LEU A 146 -5.39 1.70 14.52
CA LEU A 146 -5.73 0.97 13.29
C LEU A 146 -6.98 1.58 12.66
N HIS A 147 -6.87 1.96 11.40
CA HIS A 147 -7.94 2.57 10.62
C HIS A 147 -8.26 1.71 9.39
N LEU A 148 -9.45 1.13 9.33
CA LEU A 148 -9.87 0.39 8.15
C LEU A 148 -10.09 1.38 7.01
N LEU A 149 -9.23 1.34 5.99
CA LEU A 149 -9.34 2.20 4.82
C LEU A 149 -10.28 1.61 3.77
N ALA A 150 -10.29 0.29 3.62
CA ALA A 150 -11.17 -0.40 2.69
C ALA A 150 -11.41 -1.85 3.10
N THR A 151 -12.58 -2.37 2.75
CA THR A 151 -12.95 -3.78 3.02
C THR A 151 -12.28 -4.79 2.10
N SER A 152 -11.54 -4.32 1.08
CA SER A 152 -10.79 -5.16 0.15
C SER A 152 -9.71 -4.34 -0.57
N LEU A 153 -8.65 -5.01 -1.03
CA LEU A 153 -7.60 -4.39 -1.83
C LEU A 153 -8.11 -3.69 -3.12
N PRO A 154 -9.03 -4.27 -3.92
CA PRO A 154 -9.65 -3.58 -5.05
C PRO A 154 -10.33 -2.25 -4.67
N ALA A 155 -11.07 -2.23 -3.56
CA ALA A 155 -11.76 -1.03 -3.09
C ALA A 155 -10.77 0.04 -2.60
N TYR A 156 -9.67 -0.38 -1.96
CA TYR A 156 -8.59 0.53 -1.59
C TYR A 156 -7.97 1.22 -2.82
N LEU A 157 -7.59 0.45 -3.84
CA LEU A 157 -6.98 0.97 -5.07
C LEU A 157 -7.92 1.91 -5.84
N GLU A 158 -9.22 1.62 -5.84
CA GLU A 158 -10.22 2.55 -6.38
C GLU A 158 -10.25 3.87 -5.59
N THR A 159 -10.19 3.80 -4.26
CA THR A 159 -10.15 4.99 -3.40
C THR A 159 -8.88 5.81 -3.65
N VAL A 160 -7.73 5.17 -3.85
CA VAL A 160 -6.47 5.82 -4.26
C VAL A 160 -6.62 6.54 -5.59
N GLY A 161 -7.16 5.88 -6.61
CA GLY A 161 -7.41 6.51 -7.91
C GLY A 161 -8.35 7.71 -7.81
N ASN A 162 -9.40 7.61 -6.99
CA ASN A 162 -10.32 8.72 -6.74
C ASN A 162 -9.66 9.86 -5.97
N ALA A 163 -8.80 9.57 -4.99
CA ALA A 163 -8.06 10.55 -4.22
C ALA A 163 -7.11 11.35 -5.12
N ILE A 164 -6.30 10.67 -5.92
CA ILE A 164 -5.40 11.28 -6.90
C ILE A 164 -6.18 12.18 -7.87
N ALA A 165 -7.32 11.70 -8.38
CA ALA A 165 -8.18 12.50 -9.26
C ALA A 165 -8.78 13.74 -8.58
N ALA A 166 -9.03 13.67 -7.26
CA ALA A 166 -9.65 14.75 -6.50
C ALA A 166 -8.66 15.84 -6.08
N VAL A 167 -7.46 15.45 -5.62
CA VAL A 167 -6.50 16.40 -5.02
C VAL A 167 -5.29 16.71 -5.91
N GLY A 168 -5.10 15.95 -6.99
CA GLY A 168 -3.91 15.99 -7.84
C GLY A 168 -2.82 15.03 -7.36
N SER A 169 -1.82 14.81 -8.20
CA SER A 169 -0.69 13.91 -7.92
C SER A 169 0.55 14.60 -7.37
N ASP A 170 0.52 15.92 -7.27
CA ASP A 170 1.71 16.71 -6.97
C ASP A 170 2.05 16.73 -5.46
N SER A 171 1.33 15.92 -4.66
CA SER A 171 1.51 15.79 -3.22
C SER A 171 0.90 14.49 -2.72
N GLY A 172 1.75 13.53 -2.37
CA GLY A 172 1.36 12.28 -1.72
C GLY A 172 0.70 12.53 -0.38
N GLU A 173 1.14 13.53 0.40
CA GLU A 173 0.51 13.93 1.65
C GLU A 173 -0.98 14.26 1.45
N ARG A 174 -1.32 15.05 0.43
CA ARG A 174 -2.72 15.41 0.15
C ARG A 174 -3.55 14.20 -0.26
N VAL A 175 -2.96 13.27 -1.02
CA VAL A 175 -3.61 12.01 -1.39
C VAL A 175 -3.86 11.16 -0.15
N LYS A 176 -2.85 10.99 0.71
CA LYS A 176 -2.96 10.28 2.00
C LYS A 176 -4.03 10.91 2.88
N MET A 177 -4.02 12.22 3.09
CA MET A 177 -5.05 12.91 3.89
C MET A 177 -6.46 12.72 3.30
N HIS A 178 -6.59 12.69 1.97
CA HIS A 178 -7.86 12.39 1.33
C HIS A 178 -8.28 10.93 1.58
N LEU A 179 -7.38 9.97 1.49
CA LEU A 179 -7.63 8.57 1.81
C LEU A 179 -8.09 8.39 3.27
N LEU A 180 -7.35 8.97 4.22
CA LEU A 180 -7.66 8.88 5.64
C LEU A 180 -9.03 9.50 5.98
N SER A 181 -9.47 10.52 5.23
CA SER A 181 -10.82 11.09 5.39
C SER A 181 -11.97 10.12 5.03
N HIS A 182 -11.67 9.01 4.35
CA HIS A 182 -12.61 7.94 4.00
C HIS A 182 -12.52 6.72 4.91
N THR A 183 -11.85 6.83 6.07
CA THR A 183 -11.74 5.77 7.06
C THR A 183 -13.11 5.17 7.39
N VAL A 184 -13.22 3.85 7.23
CA VAL A 184 -14.45 3.08 7.47
C VAL A 184 -14.67 2.84 8.96
N SER A 185 -13.61 2.49 9.70
CA SER A 185 -13.64 2.25 11.14
C SER A 185 -12.27 2.46 11.77
N THR A 186 -12.23 2.61 13.10
CA THR A 186 -10.98 2.82 13.86
C THR A 186 -10.96 1.98 15.13
N VAL A 187 -9.79 1.41 15.45
CA VAL A 187 -9.51 0.63 16.65
C VAL A 187 -8.16 1.07 17.22
N ASN A 188 -8.13 1.51 18.48
CA ASN A 188 -6.88 1.93 19.12
C ASN A 188 -6.23 0.73 19.84
N VAL A 189 -4.96 0.43 19.53
CA VAL A 189 -4.25 -0.74 20.09
C VAL A 189 -3.77 -0.49 21.51
N LEU A 190 -3.12 0.66 21.76
CA LEU A 190 -2.55 0.98 23.06
C LEU A 190 -3.41 2.04 23.76
N ASN A 191 -4.31 1.61 24.63
CA ASN A 191 -5.06 2.54 25.49
C ASN A 191 -4.42 2.62 26.89
N THR A 192 -3.65 1.60 27.29
CA THR A 192 -3.05 1.48 28.62
C THR A 192 -1.68 0.77 28.59
N VAL A 193 -0.90 0.90 29.67
CA VAL A 193 0.41 0.23 29.82
C VAL A 193 0.28 -1.31 29.89
N GLU A 194 -0.91 -1.83 30.19
CA GLU A 194 -1.18 -3.28 30.21
C GLU A 194 -1.32 -3.87 28.80
N ASP A 195 -1.37 -3.02 27.77
CA ASP A 195 -1.51 -3.42 26.36
C ASP A 195 -0.15 -3.66 25.68
N LEU A 196 0.98 -3.52 26.40
CA LEU A 196 2.33 -3.73 25.86
C LEU A 196 2.61 -5.17 25.42
N ASP A 197 1.91 -6.15 26.00
CA ASP A 197 1.96 -7.57 25.58
C ASP A 197 0.79 -7.93 24.65
N ALA A 198 -0.02 -6.96 24.20
CA ALA A 198 -1.17 -7.22 23.37
C ALA A 198 -0.79 -7.47 21.91
N ARG A 199 -1.60 -8.27 21.22
CA ARG A 199 -1.52 -8.51 19.78
C ARG A 199 -2.83 -8.13 19.11
N VAL A 200 -2.74 -7.72 17.86
CA VAL A 200 -3.92 -7.53 17.01
C VAL A 200 -4.29 -8.87 16.37
N GLN A 201 -5.55 -9.28 16.54
CA GLN A 201 -6.14 -10.38 15.79
C GLN A 201 -7.18 -9.81 14.81
N PHE A 202 -6.99 -10.10 13.53
CA PHE A 202 -7.95 -9.76 12.49
C PHE A 202 -9.03 -10.84 12.34
N SER A 203 -10.24 -10.45 11.94
CA SER A 203 -11.27 -11.38 11.50
C SER A 203 -10.85 -12.10 10.21
N GLU A 204 -11.51 -13.21 9.87
CA GLU A 204 -11.21 -13.99 8.64
C GLU A 204 -11.33 -13.15 7.35
N ASP A 205 -12.25 -12.18 7.32
CA ASP A 205 -12.39 -11.23 6.21
C ASP A 205 -11.46 -10.00 6.31
N GLY A 206 -10.71 -9.89 7.40
CA GLY A 206 -9.80 -8.78 7.68
C GLY A 206 -10.48 -7.43 7.92
N GLN A 207 -11.81 -7.38 8.10
CA GLN A 207 -12.56 -6.12 8.24
C GLN A 207 -12.75 -5.69 9.69
N GLN A 208 -12.41 -6.56 10.63
CA GLN A 208 -12.44 -6.27 12.06
C GLN A 208 -11.07 -6.59 12.66
N ALA A 209 -10.66 -5.75 13.60
CA ALA A 209 -9.47 -5.95 14.41
C ALA A 209 -9.90 -6.01 15.88
N THR A 210 -9.35 -6.97 16.61
CA THR A 210 -9.54 -7.10 18.06
C THR A 210 -8.21 -7.20 18.76
N ILE A 211 -8.14 -6.63 19.96
CA ILE A 211 -6.94 -6.67 20.79
C ILE A 211 -7.03 -7.90 21.69
N VAL A 212 -6.05 -8.79 21.56
CA VAL A 212 -5.93 -10.01 22.37
C VAL A 212 -4.68 -9.93 23.24
N LYS A 213 -4.77 -10.46 24.46
CA LYS A 213 -3.59 -10.53 25.35
C LYS A 213 -2.66 -11.64 24.86
N GLY A 214 -1.38 -11.32 24.70
CA GLY A 214 -0.31 -12.27 24.38
C GLY A 214 0.06 -13.20 25.53
#